data_AF-A0A969KQG5-F1
#
_entry.id   AF-A0A969KQG5-F1
#
_cell.length_a   1.000
_cell.length_b   1.000
_cell.length_c   1.000
_cell.angle_alpha   90.00
_cell.angle_beta   90.00
_cell.angle_gamma   90.00
#
_symmetry.space_group_name_H-M   'P 1'
#
loop_
_entity.id
_entity.type
_entity.pdbx_description
1 polymer ?
#
loop_
_entity_poly.entity_id
_entity_poly.type
_entity_poly.pdbx_seq_one_letter_code
_entity_poly.pdbx_strand_id
1 'polypeptide(L)'
;MTTERERIPFDEFSKNLVSIFARVLNTGEELLVENASGGVVALSVATPKSARPLSDDSYKAFRSAAGGWADVDTETLKNSIYESRKSSRPPVAL
;
A
#
# COMPACT_ATOMS: atom_id res chain seq x y z
N MET A 1 -30.35 -11.24 -11.08
CA MET A 1 -31.02 -10.30 -10.16
C MET A 1 -30.33 -8.96 -10.33
N THR A 2 -30.96 -8.04 -11.06
CA THR A 2 -30.48 -6.68 -11.29
C THR A 2 -30.68 -5.90 -10.00
N THR A 3 -29.62 -5.70 -9.21
CA THR A 3 -29.62 -4.72 -8.13
C THR A 3 -29.75 -3.34 -8.77
N GLU A 4 -30.95 -2.76 -8.73
CA GLU A 4 -31.18 -1.35 -9.02
C GLU A 4 -30.33 -0.54 -8.04
N ARG A 5 -29.21 0.00 -8.54
CA ARG A 5 -28.41 0.96 -7.79
C ARG A 5 -29.17 2.27 -7.72
N GLU A 6 -29.48 2.72 -6.51
CA GLU A 6 -30.18 3.97 -6.28
C GLU A 6 -29.35 5.14 -6.83
N ARG A 7 -29.99 5.96 -7.67
CA ARG A 7 -29.39 7.14 -8.30
C ARG A 7 -30.01 8.38 -7.70
N ILE A 8 -29.17 9.31 -7.28
CA ILE A 8 -29.60 10.62 -6.79
C ILE A 8 -28.94 11.74 -7.59
N PRO A 9 -29.64 12.86 -7.83
CA PRO A 9 -29.04 14.04 -8.43
C PRO A 9 -28.07 14.72 -7.46
N PHE A 10 -27.03 15.37 -8.00
CA PHE A 10 -26.03 16.10 -7.22
C PHE A 10 -26.64 17.20 -6.34
N ASP A 11 -27.73 17.83 -6.78
CA ASP A 11 -28.45 18.85 -6.01
C ASP A 11 -29.08 18.29 -4.74
N GLU A 12 -29.53 17.04 -4.75
CA GLU A 12 -30.05 16.36 -3.57
C GLU A 12 -28.91 15.91 -2.66
N PHE A 13 -27.83 15.39 -3.27
CA PHE A 13 -26.61 15.02 -2.55
C PHE A 13 -26.02 16.20 -1.76
N SER A 14 -25.89 17.36 -2.40
CA SER A 14 -25.26 18.54 -1.80
C SER A 14 -26.06 19.16 -0.65
N LYS A 15 -27.39 18.97 -0.63
CA LYS A 15 -28.26 19.44 0.45
C LYS A 15 -28.21 18.55 1.70
N ASN A 16 -27.88 17.27 1.54
CA ASN A 16 -28.04 16.24 2.56
C ASN A 16 -26.80 15.35 2.73
N LEU A 17 -25.60 15.94 2.70
CA LEU A 17 -24.35 15.19 2.78
C LEU A 17 -24.30 14.26 4.00
N VAL A 18 -24.59 14.78 5.20
CA VAL A 18 -24.43 14.05 6.46
C VAL A 18 -25.30 12.79 6.52
N SER A 19 -26.57 12.89 6.13
CA SER A 19 -27.49 11.74 6.15
C SER A 19 -27.13 10.71 5.09
N ILE A 20 -26.67 11.14 3.91
CA ILE A 20 -26.23 10.24 2.84
C ILE A 20 -24.96 9.49 3.24
N PHE A 21 -23.98 10.16 3.84
CA PHE A 21 -22.79 9.48 4.37
C PHE A 21 -23.14 8.49 5.47
N ALA A 22 -24.01 8.86 6.41
CA ALA A 22 -24.46 7.94 7.47
C ALA A 22 -25.19 6.73 6.87
N ARG A 23 -26.01 6.93 5.85
CA ARG A 23 -26.70 5.86 5.12
C ARG A 23 -25.72 4.92 4.43
N VAL A 24 -24.76 5.45 3.66
CA VAL A 24 -23.75 4.62 2.97
C VAL A 24 -22.92 3.82 3.98
N LEU A 25 -22.54 4.42 5.11
CA LEU A 25 -21.80 3.73 6.17
C LEU A 25 -22.61 2.64 6.87
N ASN A 26 -23.91 2.86 7.12
CA ASN A 26 -24.75 1.91 7.86
C ASN A 26 -25.26 0.77 6.97
N THR A 27 -25.64 1.06 5.73
CA THR A 27 -26.20 0.07 4.81
C THR A 27 -25.08 -0.67 4.06
N GLY A 28 -23.94 -0.03 3.83
CA GLY A 28 -22.85 -0.58 3.02
C GLY A 28 -23.16 -0.63 1.51
N GLU A 29 -24.28 -0.04 1.09
CA GLU A 29 -24.73 -0.01 -0.31
C GLU A 29 -24.05 1.11 -1.10
N GLU A 30 -23.74 0.80 -2.36
CA GLU A 30 -23.16 1.74 -3.32
C GLU A 30 -24.25 2.65 -3.90
N LEU A 31 -24.06 3.96 -3.74
CA LEU A 31 -25.00 4.98 -4.17
C LEU A 31 -24.42 5.78 -5.34
N LEU A 32 -25.23 5.98 -6.40
CA LEU A 32 -24.79 6.68 -7.60
C LEU A 32 -25.25 8.14 -7.57
N VAL A 33 -24.31 9.07 -7.72
CA VAL A 33 -24.58 10.50 -7.77
C VAL A 33 -24.42 10.99 -9.21
N GLU A 34 -25.48 11.57 -9.76
CA GLU A 34 -25.50 12.11 -11.11
C GLU A 34 -25.36 13.63 -11.11
N ASN A 35 -24.40 14.15 -11.86
CA ASN A 35 -24.21 15.58 -12.09
C ASN A 35 -25.10 16.07 -13.26
N ALA A 36 -25.42 17.36 -13.30
CA ALA A 36 -26.18 18.00 -14.37
C ALA A 36 -25.58 17.82 -15.77
N SER A 37 -24.28 17.53 -15.86
CA SER A 37 -23.59 17.20 -17.13
C SER A 37 -23.74 15.73 -17.55
N GLY A 38 -24.54 14.93 -16.85
CA GLY A 38 -24.72 13.49 -17.08
C GLY A 38 -23.58 12.61 -16.56
N GLY A 39 -22.62 13.18 -15.82
CA GLY A 39 -21.54 12.42 -15.19
C GLY A 39 -22.06 11.67 -13.96
N VAL A 40 -21.74 10.38 -13.85
CA VAL A 40 -22.17 9.53 -12.74
C VAL A 40 -20.97 9.13 -11.90
N VAL A 41 -21.03 9.37 -10.59
CA VAL A 41 -20.02 9.00 -9.61
C VAL A 41 -20.60 7.99 -8.64
N ALA A 42 -19.85 6.94 -8.32
CA ALA A 42 -20.23 5.98 -7.31
C ALA A 42 -19.65 6.36 -5.94
N LEU A 43 -20.51 6.39 -4.92
CA LEU A 43 -20.15 6.56 -3.52
C LEU A 43 -20.30 5.23 -2.81
N SER A 44 -19.22 4.74 -2.22
CA SER A 44 -19.21 3.47 -1.46
C SER A 44 -18.31 3.58 -0.23
N VAL A 45 -18.52 2.69 0.73
CA VAL A 45 -17.68 2.61 1.91
C VAL A 45 -16.26 2.22 1.49
N ALA A 46 -15.29 3.04 1.88
CA ALA A 46 -13.89 2.71 1.68
C ALA A 46 -13.54 1.49 2.53
N THR A 47 -13.36 0.34 1.87
CA THR A 47 -12.75 -0.81 2.52
C THR A 47 -11.23 -0.60 2.56
N PRO A 48 -10.56 -0.85 3.69
CA PRO A 48 -9.12 -0.85 3.70
C PRO A 48 -8.66 -1.83 2.62
N LYS A 49 -7.79 -1.38 1.70
CA LYS A 49 -7.15 -2.28 0.74
C LYS A 49 -6.52 -3.39 1.57
N SER A 50 -7.13 -4.58 1.54
CA SER A 50 -6.52 -5.76 2.12
C SER A 50 -5.14 -5.87 1.49
N ALA A 51 -4.10 -5.66 2.31
CA ALA A 51 -2.75 -5.89 1.86
C ALA A 51 -2.72 -7.33 1.39
N ARG A 52 -2.43 -7.55 0.10
CA ARG A 52 -2.37 -8.88 -0.47
C ARG A 52 -1.49 -9.71 0.47
N PRO A 53 -1.98 -10.83 1.03
CA PRO A 53 -1.16 -11.63 1.90
C PRO A 53 0.09 -12.02 1.13
N LEU A 54 1.26 -11.60 1.65
CA LEU A 54 2.54 -12.03 1.11
C LEU A 54 2.56 -13.55 1.21
N SER A 55 2.66 -14.24 0.07
CA SER A 55 2.82 -15.69 0.10
C SER A 55 4.13 -16.03 0.81
N ASP A 56 4.14 -17.17 1.51
CA ASP A 56 5.36 -17.66 2.16
C ASP A 56 6.52 -17.81 1.15
N ASP A 57 6.19 -18.17 -0.10
CA ASP A 57 7.15 -18.22 -1.20
C ASP A 57 7.72 -16.84 -1.57
N SER A 58 6.89 -15.80 -1.59
CA SER A 58 7.37 -14.42 -1.85
C SER A 58 8.30 -13.95 -0.73
N TYR A 59 7.97 -14.32 0.51
CA TYR A 59 8.78 -14.00 1.68
C TYR A 59 10.15 -14.71 1.64
N LYS A 60 10.16 -15.99 1.29
CA LYS A 60 11.37 -16.79 1.10
C LYS A 60 12.22 -16.28 -0.06
N ALA A 61 11.62 -15.98 -1.21
CA ALA A 61 12.33 -15.43 -2.36
C ALA A 61 13.01 -14.09 -2.02
N PHE A 62 12.31 -13.21 -1.30
CA PHE A 62 12.87 -11.95 -0.82
C PHE A 62 14.07 -12.18 0.12
N ARG A 63 13.96 -13.09 1.09
CA ARG A 63 15.07 -13.41 2.01
C ARG A 63 16.25 -14.08 1.31
N SER A 64 16.01 -14.96 0.34
CA SER A 64 17.07 -15.61 -0.45
C SER A 64 17.81 -14.60 -1.32
N ALA A 65 17.09 -13.64 -1.92
CA ALA A 65 17.71 -12.55 -2.68
C ALA A 65 18.48 -11.57 -1.80
N ALA A 66 18.07 -11.40 -0.54
CA ALA A 66 18.72 -10.51 0.41
C ALA A 66 20.07 -11.04 0.94
N GLY A 67 20.47 -12.28 0.60
CA GLY A 67 21.81 -12.84 0.83
C GLY A 67 22.47 -12.41 2.15
N GLY A 68 22.21 -13.14 3.23
CA GLY A 68 22.75 -12.79 4.55
C GLY A 68 24.28 -12.89 4.61
N TRP A 69 24.92 -12.02 5.38
CA TRP A 69 26.36 -12.05 5.65
C TRP A 69 26.73 -13.01 6.79
N ALA A 70 25.79 -13.86 7.23
CA ALA A 70 25.98 -14.75 8.37
C ALA A 70 27.11 -15.76 8.15
N ASP A 71 27.28 -16.23 6.91
CA ASP A 71 28.31 -17.19 6.54
C ASP A 71 29.61 -16.52 6.06
N VAL A 72 29.65 -15.18 6.04
CA VAL A 72 30.84 -14.43 5.64
C VAL A 72 31.66 -14.11 6.88
N ASP A 73 32.90 -14.59 6.91
CA ASP A 73 33.88 -14.14 7.91
C ASP A 73 34.23 -12.67 7.66
N THR A 74 33.51 -11.81 8.37
CA THR A 74 33.67 -10.36 8.24
C THR A 74 35.06 -9.87 8.63
N GLU A 75 35.79 -10.58 9.49
CA GLU A 75 37.15 -10.19 9.90
C GLU A 75 38.16 -10.51 8.79
N THR A 76 38.07 -11.71 8.20
CA THR A 76 38.88 -12.07 7.03
C THR A 76 38.63 -11.12 5.86
N LEU A 77 37.36 -10.76 5.61
CA LEU A 77 37.00 -9.81 4.56
C LEU A 77 37.51 -8.39 4.83
N LYS A 78 37.42 -7.89 6.06
CA LYS A 78 37.98 -6.58 6.43
C LYS A 78 39.48 -6.56 6.15
N ASN A 79 40.20 -7.60 6.58
CA ASN A 79 41.63 -7.72 6.36
C ASN A 79 41.96 -7.77 4.86
N SER A 80 41.23 -8.55 4.06
CA SER A 80 41.47 -8.60 2.60
C SER A 80 41.19 -7.25 1.91
N ILE A 81 40.21 -6.50 2.39
CA ILE A 81 39.92 -5.15 1.89
C ILE A 81 41.06 -4.18 2.27
N TYR A 82 41.56 -4.22 3.51
CA TYR A 82 42.69 -3.38 3.94
C TYR A 82 44.00 -3.74 3.22
N GLU A 83 44.25 -5.02 2.93
CA GLU A 83 45.43 -5.45 2.18
C GLU A 83 45.35 -5.06 0.69
N SER A 84 44.17 -5.23 0.07
CA SER A 84 43.96 -4.87 -1.34
C SER A 84 43.96 -3.36 -1.55
N ARG A 85 43.35 -2.62 -0.64
CA ARG A 85 43.47 -1.17 -0.57
C ARG A 85 44.79 -0.86 0.11
N LYS A 86 45.90 -0.83 -0.63
CA LYS A 86 47.20 -0.23 -0.22
C LYS A 86 47.03 1.25 0.15
N SER A 87 46.21 1.53 1.15
CA SER A 87 45.68 2.81 1.53
C SER A 87 46.65 3.41 2.53
N SER A 88 47.20 4.57 2.17
CA SER A 88 48.06 5.38 3.05
C SER A 88 47.28 6.06 4.18
N ARG A 89 45.95 5.92 4.23
CA ARG A 89 45.11 6.49 5.29
C ARG A 89 45.09 5.59 6.52
N PRO A 90 45.41 6.12 7.71
CA PRO A 90 45.37 5.35 8.95
C PRO A 90 43.92 4.94 9.29
N PRO A 91 43.73 3.80 9.98
CA PRO A 91 42.42 3.37 10.44
C PRO A 91 41.81 4.41 11.37
N VAL A 92 40.51 4.68 11.21
CA VAL A 92 39.75 5.56 12.10
C VAL A 92 39.32 4.73 13.30
N ALA A 93 39.67 5.16 14.51
CA ALA A 93 39.17 4.54 15.74
C ALA A 93 37.65 4.75 15.83
N LEU A 94 36.92 3.65 16.01
CA LEU A 94 35.49 3.64 16.34
C LEU A 94 35.31 3.57 17.85
#